data_AF-A0A2V8I8C4-F1
#
_entry.id   AF-A0A2V8I8C4-F1
#
_cell.length_a   1.000
_cell.length_b   1.000
_cell.length_c   1.000
_cell.angle_alpha   90.00
_cell.angle_beta   90.00
_cell.angle_gamma   90.00
#
_symmetry.space_group_name_H-M   'P 1'
#
loop_
_entity.id
_entity.type
_entity.pdbx_description
1 polymer ?
#
loop_
_entity_poly.entity_id
_entity_poly.type
_entity_poly.pdbx_seq_one_letter_code
_entity_poly.pdbx_strand_id
1 'polypeptide(L)'
;NTGDARPDASLEVTFSPQTSRSAPQTATIRFFEGHEHHPSFQFTAPTTVQTLNGTPNPFVVTTDPNTDVSFFAGLTDDPFYFDIVGFNRFVSSVLAGSPDPTQLQRARDSFAGYNIHMIALRVPAFMLRGHSANAVIGVNGVTLRKKVTVRRDDGRKEAD
;
A
#
# COMPACT_ATOMS: atom_id res chain seq x y z
N ASN A 1 -6.52 -5.78 19.74
CA ASN A 1 -7.58 -4.77 19.56
C ASN A 1 -8.23 -4.47 20.88
N THR A 2 -7.66 -3.47 21.55
CA THR A 2 -8.10 -2.93 22.84
C THR A 2 -9.17 -1.84 22.70
N GLY A 3 -9.49 -1.43 21.47
CA GLY A 3 -10.45 -0.36 21.18
C GLY A 3 -9.90 1.04 21.43
N ASP A 4 -8.58 1.20 21.61
CA ASP A 4 -7.91 2.49 21.67
C ASP A 4 -7.37 2.92 20.28
N ALA A 5 -6.79 4.12 20.21
CA ALA A 5 -6.21 4.65 18.96
C ALA A 5 -4.73 4.22 18.75
N ARG A 6 -4.25 3.20 19.49
CA ARG A 6 -2.88 2.70 19.35
C ARG A 6 -2.88 1.47 18.46
N PRO A 7 -1.85 1.28 17.63
CA PRO A 7 -1.72 0.07 16.84
C PRO A 7 -1.58 -1.17 17.74
N ASP A 8 -2.49 -2.13 17.61
CA ASP A 8 -2.39 -3.45 18.25
C ASP A 8 -1.55 -4.44 17.44
N ALA A 9 -1.39 -4.19 16.15
CA ALA A 9 -0.58 -4.97 15.24
C ALA A 9 -0.15 -4.05 14.09
N SER A 10 0.95 -4.38 13.43
CA SER A 10 1.39 -3.67 12.24
C SER A 10 1.86 -4.65 11.17
N LEU A 11 1.64 -4.26 9.92
CA LEU A 11 2.15 -4.98 8.77
C LEU A 11 3.02 -4.03 7.95
N GLU A 12 4.27 -4.44 7.76
CA GLU A 12 5.26 -3.70 6.98
C GLU A 12 5.49 -4.43 5.66
N VAL A 13 5.47 -3.67 4.56
CA VAL A 13 5.86 -4.13 3.24
C VAL A 13 7.01 -3.28 2.75
N THR A 14 8.14 -3.91 2.41
CA THR A 14 9.27 -3.24 1.76
C THR A 14 9.59 -3.91 0.44
N PHE A 15 10.07 -3.12 -0.53
CA PHE A 15 10.45 -3.63 -1.84
C PHE A 15 11.96 -3.57 -2.00
N SER A 16 12.54 -4.59 -2.65
CA SER A 16 13.89 -4.51 -3.18
C SER A 16 14.00 -3.37 -4.21
N PRO A 17 15.20 -2.85 -4.48
CA PRO A 17 15.40 -1.96 -5.62
C PRO A 17 14.88 -2.58 -6.92
N GLN A 18 14.34 -1.76 -7.81
CA GLN A 18 14.02 -2.19 -9.18
C GLN A 18 15.31 -2.21 -10.00
N THR A 19 15.75 -3.40 -10.41
CA THR A 19 16.96 -3.59 -11.22
C THR A 19 16.67 -3.56 -12.72
N SER A 20 15.46 -3.96 -13.12
CA SER A 20 14.97 -3.90 -14.50
C SER A 20 13.45 -3.77 -14.52
N ARG A 21 12.91 -3.23 -15.62
CA ARG A 21 11.47 -3.24 -15.89
C ARG A 21 10.93 -4.62 -16.26
N SER A 22 11.80 -5.53 -16.71
CA SER A 22 11.48 -6.91 -17.09
C SER A 22 11.70 -7.93 -15.98
N ALA A 23 12.13 -7.50 -14.79
CA ALA A 23 12.35 -8.36 -13.64
C ALA A 23 11.41 -7.95 -12.49
N PRO A 24 10.92 -8.91 -11.69
CA PRO A 24 10.11 -8.59 -10.52
C PRO A 24 10.96 -7.92 -9.44
N GLN A 25 10.37 -7.01 -8.68
CA GLN A 25 10.90 -6.64 -7.38
C GLN A 25 10.50 -7.71 -6.36
N THR A 26 11.30 -7.88 -5.32
CA THR A 26 10.93 -8.72 -4.18
C THR A 26 10.29 -7.86 -3.11
N ALA A 27 9.02 -8.11 -2.81
CA ALA A 27 8.37 -7.60 -1.62
C ALA A 27 8.77 -8.47 -0.41
N THR A 28 9.07 -7.82 0.72
CA THR A 28 9.25 -8.45 2.03
C THR A 28 8.12 -7.99 2.93
N ILE A 29 7.30 -8.94 3.36
CA ILE A 29 6.13 -8.72 4.21
C ILE A 29 6.50 -9.14 5.63
N ARG A 30 6.26 -8.27 6.61
CA ARG A 30 6.53 -8.52 8.03
C ARG A 30 5.31 -8.14 8.83
N PHE A 31 4.89 -8.99 9.75
CA PHE A 31 3.82 -8.70 10.69
C PHE A 31 4.36 -8.65 12.11
N PHE A 32 3.91 -7.68 12.88
CA PHE A 32 4.28 -7.47 14.27
C PHE A 32 3.00 -7.44 15.11
N GLU A 33 2.97 -8.22 16.18
CA GLU A 33 1.91 -8.17 17.17
C GLU A 33 2.30 -7.20 18.31
N GLY A 34 1.35 -6.36 18.70
CA GLY A 34 1.54 -5.36 19.75
C GLY A 34 2.69 -4.38 19.46
N HIS A 35 3.61 -4.30 20.41
CA HIS A 35 4.78 -3.41 20.36
C HIS A 35 6.10 -4.18 20.18
N GLU A 36 6.04 -5.41 19.67
CA GLU A 36 7.23 -6.22 19.44
C GLU A 36 8.12 -5.63 18.33
N HIS A 37 9.43 -5.70 18.54
CA HIS A 37 10.43 -5.28 17.54
C HIS A 37 10.77 -6.39 16.54
N HIS A 38 10.42 -7.64 16.86
CA HIS A 38 10.64 -8.79 15.99
C HIS A 38 9.32 -9.17 15.31
N PRO A 39 9.35 -9.53 14.02
CA PRO A 39 8.13 -9.92 13.34
C PRO A 39 7.67 -11.30 13.82
N SER A 40 6.38 -11.43 14.13
CA SER A 40 5.74 -12.70 14.48
C SER A 40 5.77 -13.67 13.29
N PHE A 41 5.69 -13.14 12.06
CA PHE A 41 6.05 -13.87 10.85
C PHE A 41 6.57 -12.92 9.76
N GLN A 42 7.30 -13.51 8.81
CA GLN A 42 7.76 -12.83 7.62
C GLN A 42 7.74 -13.78 6.42
N PHE A 43 7.46 -13.24 5.24
CA PHE A 43 7.64 -13.95 3.98
C PHE A 43 7.98 -12.97 2.85
N THR A 44 8.45 -13.51 1.72
CA THR A 44 8.75 -12.73 0.52
C THR A 44 7.81 -13.11 -0.61
N ALA A 45 7.55 -12.15 -1.49
CA ALA A 45 6.71 -12.34 -2.66
C ALA A 45 7.27 -11.56 -3.85
N PRO A 46 7.38 -12.14 -5.05
CA PRO A 46 7.69 -11.39 -6.26
C PRO A 46 6.51 -10.50 -6.67
N THR A 47 6.81 -9.32 -7.19
CA THR A 47 5.79 -8.48 -7.85
C THR A 47 5.42 -9.04 -9.22
N THR A 48 4.22 -8.74 -9.70
CA THR A 48 3.86 -8.98 -11.11
C THR A 48 4.72 -8.09 -12.01
N VAL A 49 5.37 -8.70 -13.00
CA VAL A 49 6.22 -7.97 -13.97
C VAL A 49 5.31 -7.17 -14.90
N GLN A 50 5.64 -5.89 -15.10
CA GLN A 50 4.91 -5.05 -16.05
C GLN A 50 5.16 -5.49 -17.50
N THR A 51 4.19 -5.23 -18.38
CA THR A 51 4.33 -5.46 -19.82
C THR A 51 3.76 -4.29 -20.61
N LEU A 52 4.32 -4.03 -21.79
CA LEU A 52 3.77 -3.09 -22.77
C LEU A 52 2.90 -3.80 -23.81
N ASN A 53 2.79 -5.13 -23.74
CA ASN A 53 1.94 -5.91 -24.64
C ASN A 53 0.47 -5.60 -24.38
N GLY A 54 -0.37 -5.67 -25.42
CA GLY A 54 -1.82 -5.48 -25.29
C GLY A 54 -2.53 -6.52 -24.42
N THR A 55 -1.87 -7.64 -24.12
CA THR A 55 -2.32 -8.65 -23.15
C THR A 55 -1.47 -8.52 -21.88
N PRO A 56 -2.09 -8.30 -20.70
CA PRO A 56 -1.35 -8.18 -19.44
C PRO A 56 -0.73 -9.52 -19.02
N ASN A 57 0.35 -9.46 -18.25
CA ASN A 57 0.89 -10.64 -17.59
C ASN A 57 -0.10 -11.14 -16.52
N PRO A 58 -0.19 -12.47 -16.27
CA PRO A 58 -0.98 -12.99 -15.18
C PRO A 58 -0.54 -12.39 -13.83
N PHE A 59 -1.50 -12.13 -12.94
CA PHE A 59 -1.20 -11.69 -11.59
C PHE A 59 -0.40 -12.75 -10.83
N VAL A 60 0.67 -12.30 -10.18
CA VAL A 60 1.49 -13.11 -9.30
C VAL A 60 1.04 -12.85 -7.86
N VAL A 61 0.26 -13.78 -7.32
CA VAL A 61 -0.23 -13.76 -5.94
C VAL A 61 0.54 -14.80 -5.15
N THR A 62 1.15 -14.39 -4.04
CA THR A 62 1.84 -15.31 -3.12
C THR A 62 1.00 -15.49 -1.86
N THR A 63 0.70 -16.73 -1.48
CA THR A 63 0.07 -17.02 -0.19
C THR A 63 1.08 -17.72 0.70
N ASP A 64 1.32 -17.17 1.89
CA ASP A 64 2.16 -17.83 2.89
C ASP A 64 1.41 -19.04 3.46
N PRO A 65 1.96 -20.27 3.33
CA PRO A 65 1.24 -21.48 3.74
C PRO A 65 1.05 -21.60 5.25
N ASN A 66 1.83 -20.86 6.06
CA ASN A 66 1.77 -20.96 7.52
C ASN A 66 0.70 -20.04 8.12
N THR A 67 0.46 -18.89 7.49
CA THR A 67 -0.44 -17.86 7.99
C THR A 67 -1.68 -17.64 7.14
N ASP A 68 -1.76 -18.21 5.94
CA ASP A 68 -2.82 -17.97 4.95
C ASP A 68 -2.95 -16.47 4.56
N VAL A 69 -1.88 -15.70 4.75
CA VAL A 69 -1.77 -14.33 4.26
C VAL A 69 -1.42 -14.36 2.78
N SER A 70 -2.22 -13.67 1.96
CA SER A 70 -1.94 -13.53 0.53
C SER A 70 -1.50 -12.11 0.20
N PHE A 71 -0.49 -12.00 -0.65
CA PHE A 71 0.10 -10.75 -1.10
C PHE A 71 0.15 -10.67 -2.62
N PHE A 72 -0.17 -9.49 -3.12
CA PHE A 72 0.06 -9.08 -4.51
C PHE A 72 0.64 -7.67 -4.54
N ALA A 73 1.59 -7.45 -5.44
CA ALA A 73 1.96 -6.11 -5.86
C ALA A 73 2.37 -6.09 -7.33
N GLY A 74 2.11 -4.98 -8.01
CA GLY A 74 2.43 -4.85 -9.42
C GLY A 74 1.77 -3.64 -10.07
N LEU A 75 2.08 -3.43 -11.34
CA LEU A 75 1.35 -2.50 -12.17
C LEU A 75 0.07 -3.18 -12.69
N THR A 76 -1.07 -2.57 -12.42
CA THR A 76 -2.40 -3.01 -12.87
C THR A 76 -3.28 -1.80 -13.15
N ASP A 77 -4.36 -1.98 -13.90
CA ASP A 77 -5.43 -0.98 -13.95
C ASP A 77 -6.01 -0.78 -12.55
N ASP A 78 -6.25 0.47 -12.17
CA ASP A 78 -6.78 0.84 -10.86
C ASP A 78 -8.24 0.37 -10.73
N PRO A 79 -8.60 -0.44 -9.71
CA PRO A 79 -9.99 -0.82 -9.49
C PRO A 79 -10.86 0.34 -8.94
N PHE A 80 -10.25 1.45 -8.53
CA PHE A 80 -10.94 2.63 -8.01
C PHE A 80 -11.08 3.71 -9.10
N TYR A 81 -12.31 4.13 -9.33
CA TYR A 81 -12.61 5.28 -10.19
C TYR A 81 -12.37 6.58 -9.42
N PHE A 82 -11.46 7.43 -9.88
CA PHE A 82 -11.22 8.73 -9.25
C PHE A 82 -11.17 9.88 -10.28
N ASP A 83 -12.01 10.90 -10.08
CA ASP A 83 -11.99 12.14 -10.86
C ASP A 83 -11.10 13.19 -10.20
N ILE A 84 -9.79 13.11 -10.46
CA ILE A 84 -8.80 14.05 -9.91
C ILE A 84 -9.14 15.48 -10.29
N VAL A 85 -9.61 15.71 -11.51
CA VAL A 85 -9.92 17.05 -12.00
C VAL A 85 -11.14 17.61 -11.27
N GLY A 86 -12.20 16.82 -11.14
CA GLY A 86 -13.40 17.16 -10.39
C GLY A 86 -13.10 17.41 -8.91
N PHE A 87 -12.30 16.53 -8.29
CA PHE A 87 -11.87 16.68 -6.90
C PHE A 87 -11.08 17.97 -6.66
N ASN A 88 -10.09 18.27 -7.51
CA ASN A 88 -9.30 19.50 -7.39
C ASN A 88 -10.15 20.76 -7.54
N ARG A 89 -11.17 20.74 -8.42
CA ARG A 89 -12.13 21.85 -8.56
C ARG A 89 -13.04 21.97 -7.34
N PHE A 90 -13.52 20.84 -6.80
CA PHE A 90 -14.30 20.83 -5.57
C PHE A 90 -13.48 21.40 -4.40
N VAL A 91 -12.24 20.92 -4.17
CA VAL A 91 -11.35 21.46 -3.13
C VAL A 91 -11.13 22.96 -3.33
N SER A 92 -10.93 23.42 -4.57
CA SER A 92 -10.79 24.83 -4.88
C SER A 92 -12.05 25.65 -4.52
N SER A 93 -13.25 25.10 -4.75
CA SER A 93 -14.53 25.73 -4.35
C SER A 93 -14.69 25.83 -2.83
N VAL A 94 -14.26 24.80 -2.10
CA VAL A 94 -14.25 24.77 -0.63
C VAL A 94 -13.30 25.84 -0.10
N LEU A 95 -12.09 25.91 -0.63
CA LEU A 95 -11.09 26.92 -0.25
C LEU A 95 -11.53 28.34 -0.62
N ALA A 96 -12.37 28.50 -1.65
CA ALA A 96 -13.00 29.77 -2.00
C ALA A 96 -14.21 30.13 -1.11
N GLY A 97 -14.57 29.29 -0.14
CA GLY A 97 -15.67 29.53 0.81
C GLY A 97 -17.06 29.21 0.28
N SER A 98 -17.17 28.63 -0.91
CA SER A 98 -18.45 28.26 -1.53
C SER A 98 -18.36 26.84 -2.10
N PRO A 99 -18.46 25.79 -1.24
CA PRO A 99 -18.40 24.41 -1.68
C PRO A 99 -19.39 24.11 -2.80
N ASP A 100 -18.90 23.64 -3.94
CA ASP A 100 -19.69 23.30 -5.11
C ASP A 100 -19.56 21.80 -5.44
N PRO A 101 -20.48 20.96 -4.95
CA PRO A 101 -20.44 19.51 -5.18
C PRO A 101 -20.70 19.14 -6.65
N THR A 102 -21.19 20.06 -7.49
CA THR A 102 -21.43 19.77 -8.91
C THR A 102 -20.14 19.48 -9.68
N GLN A 103 -18.99 19.94 -9.17
CA GLN A 103 -17.68 19.66 -9.73
C GLN A 103 -17.33 18.16 -9.75
N LEU A 104 -18.00 17.34 -8.94
CA LEU A 104 -17.79 15.89 -8.86
C LEU A 104 -18.70 15.08 -9.82
N GLN A 105 -19.65 15.72 -10.50
CA GLN A 105 -20.68 15.02 -11.29
C GLN A 105 -20.18 14.49 -12.64
N ARG A 106 -19.03 14.96 -13.13
CA ARG A 106 -18.47 14.48 -14.40
C ARG A 106 -18.00 13.03 -14.33
N ALA A 107 -17.65 12.55 -13.12
CA ALA A 107 -17.25 11.17 -12.84
C ALA A 107 -16.19 10.62 -13.81
N ARG A 108 -15.24 11.45 -14.24
CA ARG A 108 -14.19 10.99 -15.16
C ARG A 108 -13.18 10.16 -14.38
N ASP A 109 -13.05 8.89 -14.74
CA ASP A 109 -11.94 8.09 -14.24
C ASP A 109 -10.61 8.63 -14.80
N SER A 110 -9.80 9.20 -13.92
CA SER A 110 -8.51 9.79 -14.26
C SER A 110 -7.42 8.74 -14.43
N PHE A 111 -7.64 7.52 -13.93
CA PHE A 111 -6.68 6.41 -14.01
C PHE A 111 -7.06 5.39 -15.08
N ALA A 112 -8.24 5.50 -15.70
CA ALA A 112 -8.65 4.64 -16.81
C ALA A 112 -7.58 4.53 -17.90
N GLY A 113 -7.15 3.29 -18.17
CA GLY A 113 -6.14 2.97 -19.19
C GLY A 113 -4.69 3.24 -18.76
N TYR A 114 -4.45 3.57 -17.48
CA TYR A 114 -3.12 3.70 -16.90
C TYR A 114 -2.86 2.59 -15.89
N ASN A 115 -1.68 2.00 -16.00
CA ASN A 115 -1.15 1.13 -14.95
C ASN A 115 -0.80 1.94 -13.70
N ILE A 116 -1.45 1.62 -12.59
CA ILE A 116 -1.14 2.13 -11.25
C ILE A 116 -0.42 1.05 -10.46
N HIS A 117 0.52 1.45 -9.60
CA HIS A 117 1.14 0.52 -8.68
C HIS A 117 0.15 0.14 -7.58
N MET A 118 -0.32 -1.11 -7.61
CA MET A 118 -1.21 -1.66 -6.60
C MET A 118 -0.42 -2.53 -5.63
N ILE A 119 -0.77 -2.41 -4.35
CA ILE A 119 -0.36 -3.31 -3.28
C ILE A 119 -1.65 -3.85 -2.66
N ALA A 120 -1.84 -5.16 -2.68
CA ALA A 120 -3.02 -5.81 -2.14
C ALA A 120 -2.61 -6.87 -1.12
N LEU A 121 -3.32 -6.88 0.01
CA LEU A 121 -3.16 -7.86 1.07
C LEU A 121 -4.49 -8.48 1.43
N ARG A 122 -4.49 -9.80 1.59
CA ARG A 122 -5.53 -10.56 2.27
C ARG A 122 -4.92 -11.12 3.54
N VAL A 123 -5.53 -10.84 4.68
CA VAL A 123 -5.13 -11.36 5.99
C VAL A 123 -6.33 -12.06 6.61
N PRO A 124 -6.18 -13.25 7.22
CA PRO A 124 -7.24 -13.86 7.99
C PRO A 124 -7.79 -12.93 9.08
N ALA A 125 -9.12 -12.80 9.16
CA ALA A 125 -9.76 -11.84 10.06
C ALA A 125 -9.42 -12.07 11.55
N PHE A 126 -9.14 -13.32 11.94
CA PHE A 126 -8.76 -13.64 13.32
C PHE A 126 -7.45 -12.97 13.75
N MET A 127 -6.57 -12.60 12.82
CA MET A 127 -5.32 -11.89 13.12
C MET A 127 -5.53 -10.41 13.46
N LEU A 128 -6.70 -9.87 13.13
CA LEU A 128 -7.01 -8.44 13.29
C LEU A 128 -8.11 -8.18 14.33
N ARG A 129 -8.91 -9.22 14.65
CA ARG A 129 -10.00 -9.11 15.62
C ARG A 129 -9.46 -9.24 17.04
N GLY A 130 -9.91 -8.34 17.92
CA GLY A 130 -9.68 -8.47 19.37
C GLY A 130 -10.58 -9.53 20.01
N HIS A 131 -10.39 -9.75 21.31
CA HIS A 131 -11.09 -10.77 22.10
C HIS A 131 -12.58 -10.46 22.36
N SER A 132 -13.09 -9.29 22.00
CA SER A 132 -14.47 -8.90 22.27
C SER A 132 -15.44 -9.34 21.16
N ALA A 133 -16.68 -9.64 21.55
CA ALA A 133 -17.75 -10.07 20.63
C ALA A 133 -18.11 -9.03 19.54
N ASN A 134 -17.65 -7.77 19.68
CA ASN A 134 -17.87 -6.66 18.75
C ASN A 134 -16.54 -6.07 18.23
N ALA A 135 -15.57 -6.92 17.87
CA ALA A 135 -14.26 -6.45 17.41
C ALA A 135 -14.36 -5.62 16.12
N VAL A 136 -14.21 -4.30 16.23
CA VAL A 136 -14.08 -3.36 15.12
C VAL A 136 -12.65 -3.38 14.61
N ILE A 137 -12.42 -3.62 13.32
CA ILE A 137 -11.07 -3.53 12.73
C ILE A 137 -10.86 -2.10 12.25
N GLY A 138 -9.96 -1.37 12.90
CA GLY A 138 -9.43 -0.09 12.41
C GLY A 138 -8.22 -0.32 11.50
N VAL A 139 -8.11 0.47 10.44
CA VAL A 139 -6.95 0.41 9.53
C VAL A 139 -6.37 1.81 9.37
N ASN A 140 -5.06 1.92 9.59
CA ASN A 140 -4.25 3.07 9.20
C ASN A 140 -3.15 2.57 8.26
N GLY A 141 -2.91 3.30 7.18
CA GLY A 141 -1.86 2.97 6.21
C GLY A 141 -1.05 4.21 5.87
N VAL A 142 0.26 4.05 5.82
CA VAL A 142 1.20 5.08 5.36
C VAL A 142 2.16 4.50 4.35
N THR A 143 2.43 5.24 3.28
CA THR A 143 3.47 4.90 2.31
C THR A 143 4.64 5.84 2.51
N LEU A 144 5.80 5.30 2.86
CA LEU A 144 7.00 6.09 3.18
C LEU A 144 8.11 5.79 2.17
N ARG A 145 8.89 6.82 1.83
CA ARG A 145 10.17 6.63 1.13
C ARG A 145 11.21 6.18 2.16
N LYS A 146 11.96 5.11 1.86
CA LYS A 146 13.04 4.64 2.73
C LYS A 146 14.09 5.73 2.91
N LYS A 147 14.43 6.07 4.16
CA LYS A 147 15.51 7.01 4.46
C LYS A 147 16.84 6.46 3.94
N VAL A 148 17.46 7.16 3.01
CA VAL A 148 18.80 6.83 2.51
C VAL A 148 19.80 7.59 3.39
N THR A 149 20.61 6.87 4.15
CA THR A 149 21.73 7.48 4.87
C THR A 149 23.01 7.19 4.09
N VAL A 150 23.55 8.21 3.44
CA VAL A 150 24.88 8.13 2.82
C VAL A 150 25.90 8.41 3.92
N ARG A 151 26.68 7.41 4.33
CA ARG A 151 27.88 7.65 5.13
C ARG A 151 29.02 7.90 4.16
N ARG A 152 29.55 9.11 4.19
CA ARG A 152 30.84 9.41 3.55
C ARG A 152 31.94 8.87 4.45
N ASP A 153 33.03 8.38 3.86
CA ASP A 153 34.20 7.90 4.59
C ASP A 153 34.94 9.02 5.36
N ASP A 154 34.48 10.27 5.25
CA ASP A 154 35.03 11.46 5.90
C ASP A 154 34.44 11.75 7.29
N GLY A 155 33.54 10.91 7.80
CA GLY A 155 33.00 11.00 9.16
C GLY A 155 32.02 12.15 9.42
N ARG A 156 31.60 12.92 8.40
CA ARG A 156 30.59 13.97 8.59
C ARG A 156 29.18 13.44 8.28
N LYS A 157 28.27 13.60 9.24
CA LYS A 157 26.82 13.37 9.06
C LYS A 157 26.15 14.69 8.68
N GLU A 158 25.62 14.79 7.48
CA GLU A 158 24.53 15.73 7.17
C GLU A 158 23.20 14.98 7.17
N ALA A 159 22.18 15.61 7.73
CA ALA A 159 20.80 15.15 7.68
C ALA A 159 20.06 16.03 6.67
N ASP A 160 19.57 15.41 5.59
CA ASP A 160 18.47 15.94 4.78
C ASP A 160 17.14 15.37 5.32
#